data_AF-A0A8J6M3W6-F1
#
_entry.id   AF-A0A8J6M3W6-F1
#
_cell.length_a   1.000
_cell.length_b   1.000
_cell.length_c   1.000
_cell.angle_alpha   90.00
_cell.angle_beta   90.00
_cell.angle_gamma   90.00
#
_symmetry.space_group_name_H-M   'P 1'
#
loop_
_entity.id
_entity.type
_entity.pdbx_description
1 polymer ?
#
loop_
_entity_poly.entity_id
_entity_poly.type
_entity_poly.pdbx_seq_one_letter_code
_entity_poly.pdbx_strand_id
1 'polypeptide(L)'
;MRKYFALLTLIPGSLLAENCDFLIAADALQPKIIQGKRYYIVLENQMTKQCIDTQSIADDLQRMDELKTLLLKYKNNSDKLTGDIQKYQTLSKDYELASNQLVELTHKYDLQISLYDQLAGKYDALTQDYNKLVQDYRNLALQSSPSGIKLDIGAGFNNHGEVGGLIGVEVYKFKVWGVVQQGNNAVMVGTNITF
;
A
#
# COMPACT_ATOMS: atom_id res chain seq x y z
N MET A 1 47.60 53.95 -12.90
CA MET A 1 47.37 52.85 -13.87
C MET A 1 48.66 52.58 -14.61
N ARG A 2 49.35 51.47 -14.33
CA ARG A 2 50.53 51.04 -15.11
C ARG A 2 50.05 50.32 -16.37
N LYS A 3 50.46 50.80 -17.54
CA LYS A 3 50.14 50.20 -18.85
C LYS A 3 51.29 49.24 -19.19
N TYR A 4 51.02 47.95 -19.31
CA TYR A 4 51.98 46.95 -19.80
C TYR A 4 51.62 46.60 -21.25
N PHE A 5 52.62 46.45 -22.12
CA PHE A 5 52.45 46.02 -23.50
C PHE A 5 53.00 44.60 -23.64
N ALA A 6 52.16 43.66 -24.09
CA ALA A 6 52.60 42.31 -24.43
C ALA A 6 53.13 42.29 -25.87
N LEU A 7 54.38 41.89 -26.06
CA LEU A 7 54.98 41.72 -27.37
C LEU A 7 54.93 40.23 -27.74
N LEU A 8 53.91 39.82 -28.51
CA LEU A 8 53.87 38.48 -29.11
C LEU A 8 54.82 38.44 -30.32
N THR A 9 55.98 37.81 -30.17
CA THR A 9 56.81 37.41 -31.32
C THR A 9 56.99 35.90 -31.31
N LEU A 10 56.22 35.20 -32.15
CA LEU A 10 56.58 33.86 -32.59
C LEU A 10 57.78 33.96 -33.53
N ILE A 11 58.98 33.65 -33.03
CA ILE A 11 60.12 33.29 -33.87
C ILE A 11 60.24 31.76 -33.84
N PRO A 12 59.81 31.04 -34.88
CA PRO A 12 59.96 29.60 -34.94
C PRO A 12 61.45 29.26 -35.12
N GLY A 13 62.06 28.63 -34.10
CA GLY A 13 63.43 28.13 -34.17
C GLY A 13 64.34 28.40 -32.97
N SER A 14 63.87 29.11 -31.94
CA SER A 14 64.64 29.25 -30.69
C SER A 14 64.30 28.12 -29.71
N LEU A 15 65.32 27.57 -29.03
CA LEU A 15 65.23 26.62 -27.91
C LEU A 15 64.49 27.20 -26.67
N LEU A 16 63.85 28.35 -26.82
CA LEU A 16 63.02 29.05 -25.84
C LEU A 16 61.54 29.06 -26.26
N ALA A 17 61.10 28.09 -27.07
CA ALA A 17 59.69 27.86 -27.39
C ALA A 17 58.93 27.19 -26.22
N GLU A 18 59.21 27.62 -24.99
CA GLU A 18 58.31 27.42 -23.86
C GLU A 18 57.35 28.61 -23.83
N ASN A 19 56.05 28.37 -23.64
CA ASN A 19 54.98 29.37 -23.63
C ASN A 19 55.13 30.39 -22.48
N CYS A 20 56.16 31.24 -22.55
CA CYS A 20 56.41 32.30 -21.58
C CYS A 20 56.29 33.64 -22.31
N ASP A 21 55.35 34.46 -21.85
CA ASP A 21 55.28 35.85 -22.27
C ASP A 21 56.29 36.67 -21.45
N PHE A 22 56.98 37.58 -22.13
CA PHE A 22 57.84 38.56 -21.45
C PHE A 22 57.02 39.78 -21.10
N LEU A 23 56.91 40.06 -19.80
CA LEU A 23 56.36 41.33 -19.34
C LEU A 23 57.48 42.35 -19.28
N ILE A 24 57.35 43.38 -20.11
CA ILE A 24 58.24 44.52 -20.15
C ILE A 24 57.50 45.71 -19.54
N ALA A 25 58.06 46.29 -18.48
CA ALA A 25 57.52 47.52 -17.91
C ALA A 25 57.66 48.66 -18.93
N ALA A 26 56.61 49.48 -19.13
CA ALA A 26 56.59 50.47 -20.20
C ALA A 26 57.71 51.54 -20.09
N ASP A 27 58.23 51.76 -18.89
CA ASP A 27 59.36 52.63 -18.59
C ASP A 27 60.74 52.00 -18.89
N ALA A 28 60.80 50.69 -19.14
CA ALA A 28 62.04 49.99 -19.52
C ALA A 28 62.37 50.07 -21.02
N LEU A 29 61.48 50.64 -21.84
CA LEU A 29 61.69 50.81 -23.28
C LEU A 29 62.54 52.05 -23.57
N GLN A 30 63.81 51.86 -23.90
CA GLN A 30 64.70 52.97 -24.27
C GLN A 30 64.70 53.16 -25.80
N PRO A 31 64.22 54.31 -26.33
CA PRO A 31 64.23 54.57 -27.77
C PRO A 31 65.66 54.81 -28.27
N LYS A 32 66.05 54.14 -29.35
CA LYS A 32 67.32 54.34 -30.04
C LYS A 32 67.07 54.51 -31.54
N ILE A 33 67.64 55.54 -32.15
CA ILE A 33 67.52 55.76 -33.60
C ILE A 33 68.76 55.19 -34.28
N ILE A 34 68.55 54.25 -35.20
CA ILE A 34 69.60 53.63 -36.00
C ILE A 34 69.19 53.79 -37.47
N GLN A 35 70.04 54.45 -38.27
CA GLN A 35 69.78 54.72 -39.69
C GLN A 35 68.41 55.41 -39.95
N GLY A 36 68.04 56.37 -39.11
CA GLY A 36 66.77 57.11 -39.24
C GLY A 36 65.51 56.35 -38.80
N LYS A 37 65.62 55.08 -38.39
CA LYS A 37 64.51 54.29 -37.84
C LYS A 37 64.61 54.20 -36.33
N ARG A 38 63.47 54.35 -35.64
CA ARG A 38 63.38 54.27 -34.17
C ARG A 38 63.16 52.82 -33.75
N TYR A 39 64.10 52.29 -32.99
CA TYR A 39 64.03 51.00 -32.31
C TYR A 39 63.84 51.25 -30.81
N TYR A 40 63.24 50.30 -30.10
CA TYR A 40 63.22 50.31 -28.64
C TYR A 40 64.07 49.16 -28.15
N ILE A 41 65.04 49.46 -27.30
CA ILE A 41 65.90 48.46 -26.68
C ILE A 41 65.40 48.25 -25.26
N VAL A 42 65.29 46.99 -24.87
CA VAL A 42 64.95 46.57 -23.51
C VAL A 42 66.20 45.93 -22.93
N LEU A 43 66.63 46.41 -21.76
CA LEU A 43 67.73 45.79 -21.02
C LEU A 43 67.24 44.47 -20.42
N GLU A 44 68.06 43.43 -20.52
CA GLU A 44 67.72 42.06 -20.09
C GLU A 44 67.31 42.00 -18.61
N ASN A 45 67.90 42.85 -17.76
CA ASN A 45 67.56 42.96 -16.33
C ASN A 45 66.19 43.61 -16.03
N GLN A 46 65.50 44.13 -17.04
CA GLN A 46 64.14 44.69 -16.93
C GLN A 46 63.07 43.76 -17.53
N MET A 47 63.47 42.60 -18.05
CA MET A 47 62.54 41.60 -18.56
C MET A 47 62.17 40.65 -17.42
N THR A 48 60.92 40.66 -16.99
CA THR A 48 60.42 39.63 -16.07
C THR A 48 59.83 38.50 -16.91
N LYS A 49 60.47 37.32 -16.87
CA LYS A 49 59.93 36.11 -17.51
C LYS A 49 58.79 35.60 -16.65
N GLN A 50 57.54 35.83 -17.07
CA GLN A 50 56.39 35.20 -16.42
C GLN A 50 56.01 33.99 -17.27
N CYS A 51 56.55 32.83 -16.88
CA CYS A 51 56.11 31.58 -17.46
C CYS A 51 54.78 31.19 -16.85
N ILE A 52 53.78 31.01 -17.71
CA ILE A 52 52.54 30.37 -17.31
C ILE A 52 52.86 28.88 -17.16
N ASP A 53 52.73 28.34 -15.95
CA ASP A 53 52.81 26.90 -15.76
C ASP A 53 51.58 26.24 -16.39
N THR A 54 51.72 25.84 -17.65
CA THR A 54 50.66 25.18 -18.40
C THR A 54 50.24 23.85 -17.77
N GLN A 55 51.10 23.22 -16.97
CA GLN A 55 50.76 21.99 -16.24
C GLN A 55 49.78 22.30 -15.10
N SER A 56 50.02 23.36 -14.32
CA SER A 56 49.09 23.79 -13.27
C SER A 56 47.70 24.14 -13.84
N ILE A 57 47.63 24.75 -15.02
CA ILE A 57 46.34 25.04 -15.69
C ILE A 57 45.65 23.75 -16.15
N ALA A 58 46.40 22.79 -16.69
CA ALA A 58 45.84 21.50 -17.10
C ALA A 58 45.29 20.71 -15.91
N ASP A 59 46.01 20.69 -14.79
CA ASP A 59 45.60 20.05 -13.55
C ASP A 59 44.33 20.70 -12.97
N ASP A 60 44.25 22.03 -13.01
CA ASP A 60 43.05 22.76 -12.55
C ASP A 60 41.84 22.55 -13.48
N LEU A 61 42.05 22.45 -14.80
CA LEU A 61 41.00 22.07 -15.74
C LEU A 61 40.48 20.65 -15.49
N GLN A 62 41.39 19.70 -15.20
CA GLN A 62 41.00 18.34 -14.83
C GLN A 62 40.16 18.33 -13.54
N ARG A 63 40.59 19.04 -12.50
CA ARG A 63 39.83 19.18 -11.25
C ARG A 63 38.45 19.78 -11.48
N MET A 64 38.34 20.77 -12.36
CA MET A 64 37.06 21.38 -12.72
C MET A 64 36.11 20.37 -13.38
N ASP A 65 36.61 19.49 -14.24
CA ASP A 65 35.77 18.46 -14.87
C ASP A 65 35.36 17.34 -13.90
N GLU A 66 36.24 16.97 -12.96
CA GLU A 66 35.91 16.07 -11.85
C GLU A 66 34.82 16.65 -10.94
N LEU A 67 34.91 17.94 -10.60
CA LEU A 67 33.91 18.65 -9.80
C LEU A 67 32.56 18.75 -10.52
N LYS A 68 32.55 19.03 -11.83
CA LYS A 68 31.30 19.02 -12.63
C LYS A 68 30.66 17.64 -12.58
N THR A 69 31.46 16.59 -12.74
CA THR A 69 30.98 15.19 -12.69
C THR A 69 30.39 14.86 -11.33
N LEU A 70 31.04 15.30 -10.24
CA LEU A 70 30.53 15.10 -8.88
C LEU A 70 29.23 15.86 -8.63
N LEU A 71 29.13 17.10 -9.11
CA LEU A 71 27.94 17.94 -8.98
C LEU A 71 26.74 17.32 -9.73
N LEU A 72 26.99 16.76 -10.92
CA LEU A 72 25.97 16.02 -11.66
C LEU A 72 25.50 14.77 -10.90
N LYS A 73 26.42 13.99 -10.31
CA LYS A 73 26.06 12.83 -9.48
C LYS A 73 25.23 13.25 -8.27
N TYR A 74 25.63 14.33 -7.58
CA TYR A 74 24.89 14.85 -6.44
C TYR A 74 23.48 15.29 -6.83
N LYS A 75 23.34 16.03 -7.94
CA LYS A 75 22.05 16.45 -8.48
C LYS A 75 21.14 15.26 -8.80
N ASN A 76 21.65 14.26 -9.53
CA ASN A 76 20.89 13.05 -9.86
C ASN A 76 20.43 12.30 -8.60
N ASN A 77 21.29 12.21 -7.57
CA ASN A 77 20.93 11.58 -6.31
C ASN A 77 19.86 12.39 -5.55
N SER A 78 19.96 13.71 -5.55
CA SER A 78 18.95 14.61 -4.96
C SER A 78 17.59 14.47 -5.64
N ASP A 79 17.58 14.39 -6.98
CA ASP A 79 16.35 14.21 -7.77
C ASP A 79 15.74 12.83 -7.48
N LYS A 80 16.56 11.78 -7.39
CA LYS A 80 16.13 10.43 -7.00
C LYS A 80 15.52 10.42 -5.60
N LEU A 81 16.17 11.04 -4.62
CA LEU A 81 15.67 11.13 -3.25
C LEU A 81 14.32 11.85 -3.19
N THR A 82 14.18 12.94 -3.96
CA THR A 82 12.91 13.68 -4.08
C THR A 82 11.80 12.79 -4.65
N GLY A 83 12.11 12.03 -5.70
CA GLY A 83 11.18 11.06 -6.28
C GLY A 83 10.78 9.95 -5.30
N ASP A 84 11.72 9.45 -4.51
CA ASP A 84 11.43 8.43 -3.49
C ASP A 84 10.58 9.00 -2.34
N ILE A 85 10.84 10.23 -1.89
CA ILE A 85 9.99 10.93 -0.91
C ILE A 85 8.54 11.05 -1.41
N GLN A 86 8.33 11.41 -2.68
CA GLN A 86 7.00 11.49 -3.26
C GLN A 86 6.29 10.13 -3.28
N LYS A 87 7.00 9.05 -3.64
CA LYS A 87 6.44 7.69 -3.58
C LYS A 87 6.05 7.30 -2.15
N TYR A 88 6.88 7.60 -1.15
CA TYR A 88 6.56 7.35 0.25
C TYR A 88 5.32 8.13 0.70
N GLN A 89 5.18 9.39 0.29
CA GLN A 89 3.99 10.19 0.60
C GLN A 89 2.73 9.61 -0.01
N THR A 90 2.78 9.16 -1.26
CA THR A 90 1.65 8.48 -1.92
C THR A 90 1.30 7.19 -1.18
N LEU A 91 2.31 6.34 -0.91
CA LEU A 91 2.10 5.08 -0.21
C LEU A 91 1.51 5.29 1.20
N SER A 92 1.94 6.33 1.90
CA SER A 92 1.38 6.69 3.21
C SER A 92 -0.09 7.06 3.14
N LYS A 93 -0.52 7.79 2.09
CA LYS A 93 -1.93 8.14 1.87
C LYS A 93 -2.76 6.92 1.51
N ASP A 94 -2.23 6.03 0.67
CA ASP A 94 -2.89 4.79 0.30
C ASP A 94 -3.10 3.89 1.52
N TYR A 95 -2.11 3.83 2.42
CA TYR A 95 -2.21 3.11 3.68
C TYR A 95 -3.28 3.70 4.61
N GLU A 96 -3.33 5.02 4.75
CA GLU A 96 -4.35 5.72 5.54
C GLU A 96 -5.77 5.45 5.00
N LEU A 97 -5.93 5.50 3.67
CA LEU A 97 -7.20 5.17 3.02
C LEU A 97 -7.62 3.72 3.30
N ALA A 98 -6.71 2.77 3.13
CA ALA A 98 -6.98 1.35 3.39
C ALA A 98 -7.34 1.11 4.87
N SER A 99 -6.65 1.78 5.79
CA SER A 99 -6.95 1.70 7.23
C SER A 99 -8.36 2.22 7.54
N ASN A 100 -8.76 3.34 6.96
CA ASN A 100 -10.12 3.90 7.13
C ASN A 100 -11.19 2.97 6.55
N GLN A 101 -10.93 2.33 5.40
CA GLN A 101 -11.83 1.35 4.80
C GLN A 101 -12.01 0.12 5.70
N LEU A 102 -10.94 -0.34 6.36
CA LEU A 102 -11.03 -1.45 7.32
C LEU A 102 -11.88 -1.09 8.53
N VAL A 103 -11.73 0.12 9.07
CA VAL A 103 -12.54 0.61 10.19
C VAL A 103 -14.03 0.65 9.81
N GLU A 104 -14.36 1.18 8.63
CA GLU A 104 -15.74 1.19 8.13
C GLU A 104 -16.30 -0.23 7.96
N LEU A 105 -15.49 -1.15 7.45
CA LEU A 105 -15.87 -2.55 7.29
C LEU A 105 -16.14 -3.22 8.63
N THR A 106 -15.30 -3.00 9.64
CA THR A 106 -15.51 -3.49 11.01
C THR A 106 -16.85 -3.00 11.56
N HIS A 107 -17.18 -1.71 11.42
CA HIS A 107 -18.47 -1.18 11.85
C HIS A 107 -19.66 -1.84 11.13
N LYS A 108 -19.53 -2.15 9.83
CA LYS A 108 -20.58 -2.89 9.09
C LYS A 108 -20.75 -4.30 9.63
N TYR A 109 -19.67 -4.99 9.96
CA TYR A 109 -19.74 -6.32 10.58
C TYR A 109 -20.38 -6.28 11.97
N ASP A 110 -20.01 -5.32 12.82
CA ASP A 110 -20.62 -5.18 14.15
C ASP A 110 -22.13 -4.94 14.06
N LEU A 111 -22.57 -4.09 13.12
CA LEU A 111 -23.99 -3.87 12.85
C LEU A 111 -24.68 -5.17 12.41
N GLN A 112 -24.04 -5.94 11.53
CA GLN A 112 -24.60 -7.20 11.04
C GLN A 112 -24.73 -8.24 12.15
N ILE A 113 -23.74 -8.34 13.05
CA ILE A 113 -23.81 -9.21 14.25
C ILE A 113 -25.02 -8.81 15.10
N SER A 114 -25.19 -7.52 15.37
CA SER A 114 -26.34 -7.04 16.15
C SER A 114 -27.68 -7.38 15.51
N LEU A 115 -27.78 -7.30 14.17
CA LEU A 115 -28.99 -7.70 13.44
C LEU A 115 -29.24 -9.22 13.53
N TYR A 116 -28.19 -10.04 13.49
CA TYR A 116 -28.31 -11.48 13.69
C TYR A 116 -28.79 -11.84 15.10
N ASP A 117 -28.25 -11.19 16.13
CA ASP A 117 -28.67 -11.40 17.52
C ASP A 117 -30.15 -11.04 17.72
N GLN A 118 -30.59 -9.92 17.13
CA GLN A 118 -32.01 -9.54 17.16
C GLN A 118 -32.90 -10.55 16.43
N LEU A 119 -32.44 -11.09 15.30
CA LEU A 119 -33.17 -12.09 14.54
C LEU A 119 -33.28 -13.41 15.31
N ALA A 120 -32.18 -13.85 15.94
CA ALA A 120 -32.16 -15.03 16.79
C ALA A 120 -33.15 -14.89 17.96
N GLY A 121 -33.16 -13.74 18.65
CA GLY A 121 -34.11 -13.48 19.72
C GLY A 121 -35.58 -13.50 19.26
N LYS A 122 -35.87 -12.98 18.05
CA LYS A 122 -37.22 -13.07 17.46
C LYS A 122 -37.60 -14.51 17.12
N TYR A 123 -36.65 -15.31 16.65
CA TYR A 123 -36.88 -16.72 16.36
C TYR A 123 -37.19 -17.51 17.63
N ASP A 124 -36.42 -17.30 18.70
CA ASP A 124 -36.66 -17.94 20.00
C ASP A 124 -38.05 -17.59 20.56
N ALA A 125 -38.45 -16.32 20.48
CA ALA A 125 -39.78 -15.88 20.88
C ALA A 125 -40.88 -16.57 20.06
N LEU A 126 -40.70 -16.66 18.73
CA LEU A 126 -41.64 -17.35 17.85
C LEU A 126 -41.75 -18.84 18.18
N THR A 127 -40.64 -19.50 18.50
CA THR A 127 -40.64 -20.90 18.94
C THR A 127 -41.40 -21.09 20.25
N GLN A 128 -41.25 -20.17 21.21
CA GLN A 128 -42.00 -20.22 22.47
C GLN A 128 -43.51 -20.03 22.23
N ASP A 129 -43.89 -19.06 21.40
CA ASP A 129 -45.30 -18.83 21.03
C ASP A 129 -45.90 -20.04 20.33
N TYR A 130 -45.16 -20.66 19.41
CA TYR A 130 -45.58 -21.89 18.74
C TYR A 130 -45.79 -23.05 19.74
N ASN A 131 -44.84 -23.25 20.66
CA ASN A 131 -44.96 -24.29 21.68
C ASN A 131 -46.18 -24.07 22.58
N LYS A 132 -46.46 -22.82 22.96
CA LYS A 132 -47.64 -22.47 23.72
C LYS A 132 -48.92 -22.76 22.93
N LEU A 133 -48.98 -22.37 21.65
CA LEU A 133 -50.12 -22.65 20.79
C LEU A 133 -50.39 -24.16 20.66
N VAL A 134 -49.35 -24.97 20.52
CA VAL A 134 -49.46 -26.44 20.50
C VAL A 134 -50.03 -26.98 21.81
N GLN A 135 -49.58 -26.46 22.96
CA GLN A 135 -50.11 -26.85 24.27
C GLN A 135 -51.59 -26.45 24.42
N ASP A 136 -51.95 -25.23 24.03
CA ASP A 136 -53.33 -24.74 24.08
C ASP A 136 -54.25 -25.61 23.20
N TYR A 137 -53.80 -25.97 21.99
CA TYR A 137 -54.54 -26.86 21.10
C TYR A 137 -54.71 -28.26 21.70
N ARG A 138 -53.67 -28.81 22.32
CA ARG A 138 -53.73 -30.10 23.01
C ARG A 138 -54.73 -30.08 24.16
N ASN A 139 -54.72 -29.02 24.96
CA ASN A 139 -55.65 -28.84 26.07
C ASN A 139 -57.08 -28.72 25.59
N LEU A 140 -57.33 -27.94 24.54
CA LEU A 140 -58.64 -27.81 23.93
C LEU A 140 -59.14 -29.15 23.39
N ALA A 141 -58.30 -29.90 22.66
CA ALA A 141 -58.66 -31.22 22.14
C ALA A 141 -59.05 -32.21 23.26
N LEU A 142 -58.34 -32.17 24.39
CA LEU A 142 -58.66 -32.99 25.56
C LEU A 142 -59.98 -32.58 26.24
N GLN A 143 -60.27 -31.28 26.33
CA GLN A 143 -61.51 -30.76 26.94
C GLN A 143 -62.73 -30.97 26.03
N SER A 144 -62.54 -30.92 24.72
CA SER A 144 -63.60 -31.01 23.71
C SER A 144 -64.06 -32.44 23.42
N SER A 145 -63.40 -33.46 23.98
CA SER A 145 -63.68 -34.87 23.74
C SER A 145 -64.59 -35.42 24.86
N PRO A 146 -65.92 -35.57 24.65
CA PRO A 146 -66.86 -35.98 25.70
C PRO A 146 -66.76 -37.47 26.06
N SER A 147 -65.87 -38.23 25.42
CA SER A 147 -65.92 -39.71 25.36
C SER A 147 -64.60 -40.42 25.65
N GLY A 148 -63.58 -39.77 26.23
CA GLY A 148 -62.35 -40.44 26.66
C GLY A 148 -61.47 -40.94 25.49
N ILE A 149 -61.69 -40.41 24.29
CA ILE A 149 -60.83 -40.63 23.13
C ILE A 149 -59.78 -39.53 23.11
N LYS A 150 -58.50 -39.87 23.29
CA LYS A 150 -57.37 -38.95 23.15
C LYS A 150 -56.71 -39.16 21.79
N LEU A 151 -56.57 -38.10 21.01
CA LEU A 151 -55.84 -38.10 19.76
C LEU A 151 -54.42 -37.53 20.02
N ASP A 152 -53.39 -38.32 19.76
CA ASP A 152 -51.99 -37.90 19.78
C ASP A 152 -51.49 -37.81 18.35
N ILE A 153 -51.05 -36.62 17.93
CA ILE A 153 -50.42 -36.43 16.62
C ILE A 153 -48.94 -36.14 16.89
N GLY A 154 -48.06 -36.94 16.31
CA GLY A 154 -46.61 -36.76 16.37
C GLY A 154 -46.05 -36.56 14.98
N ALA A 155 -44.99 -35.76 14.87
CA ALA A 155 -44.17 -35.68 13.68
C ALA A 155 -42.73 -36.06 14.07
N GLY A 156 -42.05 -36.80 13.21
CA GLY A 156 -40.68 -37.21 13.46
C GLY A 156 -39.93 -37.43 12.15
N PHE A 157 -38.61 -37.57 12.28
CA PHE A 157 -37.75 -37.92 11.17
C PHE A 157 -37.30 -39.37 11.33
N ASN A 158 -37.26 -40.14 10.24
CA ASN A 158 -36.63 -41.45 10.28
C ASN A 158 -35.09 -41.31 10.27
N ASN A 159 -34.40 -42.45 10.35
CA ASN A 159 -32.93 -42.51 10.33
C ASN A 159 -32.30 -42.00 9.01
N HIS A 160 -33.12 -41.66 8.00
CA HIS A 160 -32.71 -41.10 6.72
C HIS A 160 -33.10 -39.61 6.56
N GLY A 161 -33.63 -38.97 7.61
CA GLY A 161 -34.04 -37.55 7.58
C GLY A 161 -35.37 -37.28 6.87
N GLU A 162 -36.14 -38.31 6.54
CA GLU A 162 -37.45 -38.15 5.91
C GLU A 162 -38.53 -37.83 6.95
N VAL A 163 -39.42 -36.88 6.62
CA VAL A 163 -40.52 -36.48 7.50
C VAL A 163 -41.60 -37.57 7.51
N GLY A 164 -41.91 -38.10 8.69
CA GLY A 164 -42.99 -39.04 8.94
C GLY A 164 -44.01 -38.48 9.93
N GLY A 165 -45.29 -38.78 9.67
CA GLY A 165 -46.40 -38.45 10.57
C GLY A 165 -46.84 -39.68 11.37
N LEU A 166 -47.07 -39.48 12.66
CA LEU A 166 -47.69 -40.44 13.57
C LEU A 166 -49.05 -39.91 13.97
N ILE A 167 -50.10 -40.71 13.78
CA ILE A 167 -51.43 -40.39 14.31
C ILE A 167 -51.83 -41.53 15.25
N GLY A 168 -51.88 -41.22 16.53
CA GLY A 168 -52.29 -42.10 17.61
C GLY A 168 -53.71 -41.79 18.07
N VAL A 169 -54.57 -42.79 18.15
CA VAL A 169 -55.87 -42.66 18.82
C VAL A 169 -55.85 -43.58 20.05
N GLU A 170 -56.02 -43.00 21.23
CA GLU A 170 -56.24 -43.71 22.49
C GLU A 170 -57.74 -43.74 22.77
N VAL A 171 -58.28 -44.93 22.95
CA VAL A 171 -59.67 -45.15 23.34
C VAL A 171 -59.64 -46.06 24.58
N TYR A 172 -60.00 -45.53 25.75
CA TYR A 172 -59.84 -46.21 27.05
C TYR A 172 -58.38 -46.61 27.36
N LYS A 173 -58.07 -47.92 27.48
CA LYS A 173 -56.74 -48.47 27.83
C LYS A 173 -55.88 -48.84 26.61
N PHE A 174 -56.40 -48.65 25.40
CA PHE A 174 -55.74 -49.06 24.16
C PHE A 174 -55.29 -47.85 23.37
N LYS A 175 -54.04 -47.87 22.89
CA LYS A 175 -53.46 -46.81 22.06
C LYS A 175 -53.06 -47.39 20.71
N VAL A 176 -53.71 -46.93 19.65
CA VAL A 176 -53.42 -47.36 18.27
C VAL A 176 -52.66 -46.25 17.59
N TRP A 177 -51.46 -46.53 17.07
CA TRP A 177 -50.67 -45.62 16.26
C TRP A 177 -50.69 -46.05 14.79
N GLY A 178 -51.12 -45.15 13.92
CA GLY A 178 -50.86 -45.23 12.49
C GLY A 178 -49.56 -44.51 12.16
N VAL A 179 -48.63 -45.20 11.50
CA VAL A 179 -47.45 -44.61 10.89
C VAL A 179 -47.74 -44.43 9.41
N VAL A 180 -47.72 -43.20 8.94
CA VAL A 180 -47.85 -42.88 7.51
C VAL A 180 -46.50 -42.44 7.00
N GLN A 181 -45.89 -43.26 6.16
CA GLN A 181 -44.63 -43.00 5.50
C GLN A 181 -44.81 -43.25 4.00
N GLN A 182 -44.20 -42.43 3.14
CA GLN A 182 -44.41 -42.48 1.68
C GLN A 182 -44.25 -43.92 1.14
N GLY A 183 -45.38 -44.58 0.85
CA GLY A 183 -45.44 -45.92 0.27
C GLY A 183 -45.65 -47.09 1.25
N ASN A 184 -45.49 -46.90 2.56
CA ASN A 184 -45.68 -47.96 3.57
C ASN A 184 -46.53 -47.45 4.74
N ASN A 185 -47.75 -47.98 4.86
CA ASN A 185 -48.61 -47.75 6.02
C ASN A 185 -48.40 -48.90 7.01
N ALA A 186 -47.93 -48.59 8.22
CA ALA A 186 -47.85 -49.55 9.31
C ALA A 186 -48.78 -49.14 10.44
N VAL A 187 -49.54 -50.09 10.99
CA VAL A 187 -50.38 -49.87 12.17
C VAL A 187 -49.71 -50.57 13.35
N MET A 188 -49.26 -49.78 14.33
CA MET A 188 -48.75 -50.29 15.60
C MET A 188 -49.85 -50.17 16.65
N VAL A 189 -50.31 -51.32 17.16
CA VAL A 189 -51.28 -51.37 18.26
C VAL A 189 -50.51 -51.62 19.56
N GLY A 190 -50.59 -50.68 20.50
CA GLY A 190 -50.02 -50.81 21.83
C GLY A 190 -51.11 -50.83 22.91
N THR A 191 -50.89 -51.59 23.98
CA THR A 191 -51.69 -51.46 25.21
C THR A 191 -50.94 -50.54 26.16
N ASN A 192 -51.66 -49.65 26.84
CA ASN A 192 -51.08 -48.82 27.87
C ASN A 192 -50.96 -49.68 29.14
N ILE A 193 -49.80 -50.29 29.39
CA ILE A 193 -49.50 -50.92 30.68
C ILE A 193 -49.02 -49.81 31.62
N THR A 194 -49.97 -49.11 32.24
CA THR A 194 -49.69 -48.32 33.44
C THR A 194 -49.32 -49.28 34.58
N PHE A 195 -48.06 -49.25 35.00
CA PHE A 195 -47.62 -49.78 36.30
C PHE A 195 -47.93 -48.78 37.41
#